data_AF-A0A8C7E0D0-F1
#
_entry.id   AF-A0A8C7E0D0-F1
#
_cell.length_a   1.000
_cell.length_b   1.000
_cell.length_c   1.000
_cell.angle_alpha   90.00
_cell.angle_beta   90.00
_cell.angle_gamma   90.00
#
_symmetry.space_group_name_H-M   'P 1'
#
loop_
_entity.id
_entity.type
_entity.pdbx_description
1 polymer ?
#
loop_
_entity_poly.entity_id
_entity_poly.type
_entity_poly.pdbx_seq_one_letter_code
_entity_poly.pdbx_strand_id
1 'polypeptide(L)'
;IREYCKIFAAEARAIADFGSVPEIIPLYLIYRPANNIPYATMEEDLPGLFQCYCGREGDGNRLAPPNPSEIGQKCSTFQHWLYQWTNGNILVTDLEGVGWKVTNVKIATKTKGYQGLKESCYPNLLNHFVTSHQCNRYCELLALKSLEVPQPPPRSKGSRSPNVGRKSSSAQSSPQLQKKGLSSPQASRKGSVSPKNARKCPEHVAESQSTAWPKGRDSDKIGQLQ
;
A
#
# COMPACT_ATOMS: atom_id res chain seq x y z
N ILE A 1 5.46 -12.15 12.59
CA ILE A 1 5.47 -10.75 13.10
C ILE A 1 6.06 -10.67 14.50
N ARG A 2 5.49 -11.32 15.52
CA ARG A 2 6.03 -11.28 16.90
C ARG A 2 7.54 -11.49 17.01
N GLU A 3 8.09 -12.50 16.33
CA GLU A 3 9.54 -12.74 16.35
C GLU A 3 10.34 -11.63 15.66
N TYR A 4 9.84 -11.08 14.55
CA TYR A 4 10.47 -9.92 13.91
C TYR A 4 10.49 -8.69 14.83
N CYS A 5 9.43 -8.45 15.61
CA CYS A 5 9.39 -7.36 16.58
C CYS A 5 10.47 -7.52 17.65
N LYS A 6 10.73 -8.75 18.11
CA LYS A 6 11.81 -9.00 19.09
C LYS A 6 13.19 -8.74 18.50
N ILE A 7 13.43 -9.18 17.26
CA ILE A 7 14.71 -8.96 16.56
C ILE A 7 14.93 -7.46 16.36
N PHE A 8 13.95 -6.75 15.79
CA PHE A 8 14.01 -5.31 15.63
C PHE A 8 14.28 -4.59 16.95
N ALA A 9 13.58 -4.98 18.03
CA ALA A 9 13.77 -4.34 19.32
C ALA A 9 15.13 -4.66 19.94
N ALA A 10 15.74 -5.81 19.64
CA ALA A 10 17.10 -6.11 20.05
C ALA A 10 18.12 -5.25 19.28
N GLU A 11 17.98 -5.15 17.95
CA GLU A 11 18.85 -4.32 17.10
C GLU A 11 18.75 -2.83 17.45
N ALA A 12 17.53 -2.31 17.62
CA ALA A 12 17.30 -0.92 17.98
C ALA A 12 17.88 -0.58 19.35
N ARG A 13 17.72 -1.44 20.37
CA ARG A 13 18.29 -1.21 21.70
C ARG A 13 19.81 -1.29 21.75
N ALA A 14 20.45 -1.98 20.80
CA ALA A 14 21.90 -2.01 20.71
C ALA A 14 22.50 -0.66 20.27
N ILE A 15 21.68 0.24 19.71
CA ILE A 15 22.09 1.57 19.27
C ILE A 15 21.66 2.59 20.33
N ALA A 16 22.63 3.16 21.06
CA ALA A 16 22.35 4.11 22.15
C ALA A 16 21.50 5.31 21.70
N ASP A 17 21.78 5.84 20.51
CA ASP A 17 21.08 6.99 19.93
C ASP A 17 19.66 6.67 19.44
N PHE A 18 19.25 5.40 19.41
CA PHE A 18 17.89 5.02 19.03
C PHE A 18 16.91 5.37 20.15
N GLY A 19 17.31 5.25 21.42
CA GLY A 19 16.42 5.50 22.57
C GLY A 19 15.26 4.50 22.66
N SER A 20 14.06 5.00 23.02
CA SER A 20 12.87 4.16 23.20
C SER A 20 12.43 3.46 21.91
N VAL A 21 11.97 2.22 22.03
CA VAL A 21 11.57 1.38 20.88
C VAL A 21 10.05 1.15 20.89
N PRO A 22 9.36 1.32 19.75
CA PRO A 22 7.95 0.94 19.62
C PRO A 22 7.74 -0.54 19.92
N GLU A 23 6.80 -0.86 20.80
CA GLU A 23 6.46 -2.21 21.23
C GLU A 23 5.06 -2.58 20.74
N ILE A 24 4.98 -3.62 19.90
CA ILE A 24 3.69 -4.16 19.46
C ILE A 24 3.11 -5.03 20.58
N ILE A 25 1.96 -4.63 21.12
CA ILE A 25 1.31 -5.37 22.19
C ILE A 25 0.78 -6.72 21.68
N PRO A 26 0.84 -7.77 22.51
CA PRO A 26 0.33 -9.07 22.14
C PRO A 26 -1.21 -9.07 22.09
N LEU A 27 -1.74 -9.64 21.00
CA LEU A 27 -3.16 -10.00 20.88
C LEU A 27 -3.35 -11.47 21.28
N TYR A 28 -4.20 -11.71 22.26
CA TYR A 28 -4.54 -13.04 22.75
C TYR A 28 -5.86 -13.52 22.17
N LEU A 29 -5.92 -14.77 21.73
CA LEU A 29 -7.17 -15.46 21.39
C LEU A 29 -7.62 -16.28 22.59
N ILE A 30 -8.78 -15.94 23.16
CA ILE A 30 -9.37 -16.66 24.28
C ILE A 30 -10.48 -17.60 23.77
N TYR A 31 -10.52 -18.82 24.31
CA TYR A 31 -11.58 -19.78 24.08
C TYR A 31 -12.59 -19.74 25.24
N ARG A 32 -13.88 -19.60 24.91
CA ARG A 32 -15.00 -19.42 25.84
C ARG A 32 -16.08 -20.48 25.56
N PRO A 33 -15.92 -21.70 26.10
CA PRO A 33 -16.77 -22.85 25.75
C PRO A 33 -18.25 -22.66 26.12
N ALA A 34 -18.55 -21.82 27.11
CA ALA A 34 -19.92 -21.56 27.58
C ALA A 34 -20.64 -20.43 26.80
N ASN A 35 -20.01 -19.88 25.75
CA ASN A 35 -20.56 -18.76 24.99
C ASN A 35 -20.89 -19.19 23.55
N ASN A 36 -22.00 -18.66 23.01
CA ASN A 36 -22.37 -18.84 21.60
C ASN A 36 -21.30 -18.33 20.62
N ILE A 37 -20.45 -17.40 21.08
CA ILE A 37 -19.26 -16.94 20.36
C ILE A 37 -18.04 -17.46 21.14
N PRO A 38 -17.51 -18.65 20.76
CA PRO A 38 -16.52 -19.37 21.55
C PRO A 38 -15.12 -18.77 21.48
N TYR A 39 -14.88 -17.82 20.58
CA TYR A 39 -13.58 -17.15 20.46
C TYR A 39 -13.74 -15.65 20.66
N ALA A 40 -12.82 -15.05 21.39
CA ALA A 40 -12.68 -13.61 21.48
C ALA A 40 -11.20 -13.23 21.48
N THR A 41 -10.92 -12.01 21.05
CA THR A 41 -9.58 -11.43 21.15
C THR A 41 -9.50 -10.51 22.35
N MET A 42 -8.34 -10.47 23.00
CA MET A 42 -8.05 -9.61 24.13
C MET A 42 -6.63 -9.06 24.00
N GLU A 43 -6.44 -7.80 24.35
CA GLU A 43 -5.15 -7.13 24.36
C GLU A 43 -5.04 -6.21 25.59
N GLU A 44 -3.85 -5.70 25.86
CA GLU A 44 -3.62 -4.72 26.93
C GLU A 44 -4.43 -3.44 26.63
N ASP A 45 -5.20 -2.96 27.60
CA ASP A 45 -5.88 -1.67 27.48
C ASP A 45 -4.84 -0.54 27.47
N LEU A 46 -4.95 0.37 26.50
CA LEU A 46 -4.02 1.47 26.30
C LEU A 46 -4.67 2.79 26.73
N PRO A 47 -4.53 3.21 28.00
CA PRO A 47 -5.13 4.44 28.47
C PRO A 47 -4.40 5.66 27.89
N GLY A 48 -5.15 6.57 27.27
CA GLY A 48 -4.63 7.86 26.81
C GLY A 48 -5.08 8.24 25.40
N LEU A 49 -4.35 9.18 24.80
CA LEU A 49 -4.64 9.67 23.46
C LEU A 49 -4.12 8.70 22.41
N PHE A 50 -5.06 7.97 21.82
CA PHE A 50 -4.80 7.04 20.74
C PHE A 50 -4.43 7.78 19.45
N GLN A 51 -3.32 7.39 18.83
CA GLN A 51 -2.76 8.05 17.65
C GLN A 51 -2.40 7.04 16.58
N CYS A 52 -2.67 7.39 15.33
CA CYS A 52 -2.16 6.65 14.18
C CYS A 52 -0.75 7.13 13.85
N TYR A 53 0.22 6.22 13.88
CA TYR A 53 1.63 6.49 13.58
C TYR A 53 1.94 6.25 12.11
N CYS A 54 1.46 5.14 11.55
CA CYS A 54 1.60 4.80 10.13
C CYS A 54 0.32 4.12 9.62
N GLY A 55 -0.50 4.86 8.87
CA GLY A 55 -1.80 4.41 8.40
C GLY A 55 -1.88 4.17 6.89
N ARG A 56 -3.07 3.80 6.44
CA ARG A 56 -3.45 3.81 5.03
C ARG A 56 -4.29 5.04 4.71
N GLU A 57 -4.26 5.47 3.46
CA GLU A 57 -5.23 6.45 2.96
C GLU A 57 -6.64 5.84 2.94
N GLY A 58 -7.67 6.68 2.77
CA GLY A 58 -9.07 6.27 2.82
C GLY A 58 -9.48 5.22 1.79
N ASP A 59 -8.73 5.07 0.69
CA ASP A 59 -8.94 4.03 -0.32
C ASP A 59 -8.40 2.64 0.09
N GLY A 60 -7.61 2.58 1.17
CA GLY A 60 -6.98 1.37 1.68
C GLY A 60 -5.86 0.79 0.80
N ASN A 61 -5.55 1.41 -0.35
CA ASN A 61 -4.61 0.92 -1.35
C ASN A 61 -3.30 1.71 -1.38
N ARG A 62 -3.27 2.87 -0.71
CA ARG A 62 -2.09 3.72 -0.53
C ARG A 62 -1.76 3.90 0.94
N LEU A 63 -0.48 4.20 1.22
CA LEU A 63 -0.03 4.53 2.57
C LEU A 63 -0.17 6.02 2.82
N ALA A 64 -0.67 6.38 4.00
CA ALA A 64 -0.64 7.74 4.47
C ALA A 64 0.80 8.11 4.89
N PRO A 65 1.20 9.39 4.80
CA PRO A 65 2.46 9.85 5.35
C PRO A 65 2.56 9.49 6.84
N PRO A 66 3.74 9.05 7.32
CA PRO A 66 3.92 8.74 8.73
C PRO A 66 3.75 10.00 9.59
N ASN A 67 3.29 9.81 10.82
CA ASN A 67 3.19 10.88 11.79
C ASN A 67 4.59 11.52 12.02
N PRO A 68 4.72 12.86 12.05
CA PRO A 68 6.02 13.52 12.19
C PRO A 68 6.63 13.40 13.58
N SER A 69 5.88 12.88 14.57
CA SER A 69 6.39 12.58 15.91
C SER A 69 7.53 11.54 15.87
N GLU A 70 8.32 11.53 16.94
CA GLU A 70 9.44 10.59 17.09
C GLU A 70 9.01 9.13 16.93
N ILE A 71 7.90 8.74 17.58
CA ILE A 71 7.36 7.40 17.43
C ILE A 71 6.85 7.15 16.00
N GLY A 72 6.22 8.12 15.35
CA GLY A 72 5.79 7.99 13.96
C GLY A 72 6.96 7.70 13.01
N GLN A 73 8.08 8.41 13.20
CA GLN A 73 9.32 8.14 12.47
C GLN A 73 9.88 6.75 12.76
N LYS A 74 9.94 6.33 14.02
CA LYS A 74 10.41 4.98 14.42
C LYS A 74 9.49 3.86 13.92
N CYS A 75 8.18 4.07 13.90
CA CYS A 75 7.22 3.16 13.30
C CYS A 75 7.45 3.03 11.79
N SER A 76 7.67 4.13 11.08
CA SER A 76 8.04 4.12 9.65
C SER A 76 9.37 3.40 9.41
N THR A 77 10.34 3.57 10.29
CA THR A 77 11.61 2.83 10.26
C THR A 77 11.40 1.34 10.51
N PHE A 78 10.50 0.95 11.41
CA PHE A 78 10.15 -0.47 11.60
C PHE A 78 9.49 -1.07 10.35
N GLN A 79 8.61 -0.31 9.66
CA GLN A 79 8.05 -0.73 8.37
C GLN A 79 9.17 -1.00 7.35
N HIS A 80 10.13 -0.09 7.25
CA HIS A 80 11.28 -0.23 6.34
C HIS A 80 12.18 -1.40 6.71
N TRP A 81 12.56 -1.51 7.99
CA TRP A 81 13.39 -2.59 8.49
C TRP A 81 12.77 -3.96 8.18
N LEU A 82 11.46 -4.14 8.45
CA LEU A 82 10.77 -5.40 8.17
C LEU A 82 10.68 -5.69 6.67
N TYR A 83 10.39 -4.66 5.86
CA TYR A 83 10.37 -4.78 4.41
C TYR A 83 11.72 -5.27 3.88
N GLN A 84 12.83 -4.66 4.32
CA GLN A 84 14.17 -5.08 3.93
C GLN A 84 14.52 -6.49 4.45
N TRP A 85 14.23 -6.77 5.73
CA TRP A 85 14.50 -8.04 6.39
C TRP A 85 13.83 -9.22 5.68
N THR A 86 12.62 -8.99 5.16
CA THR A 86 11.84 -10.01 4.45
C THR A 86 12.03 -9.96 2.93
N ASN A 87 13.07 -9.29 2.44
CA ASN A 87 13.37 -9.14 1.01
C ASN A 87 12.19 -8.58 0.19
N GLY A 88 11.46 -7.64 0.78
CA GLY A 88 10.31 -6.97 0.19
C GLY A 88 9.05 -7.84 0.09
N ASN A 89 8.92 -8.87 0.93
CA ASN A 89 7.75 -9.76 0.92
C ASN A 89 6.68 -9.37 1.93
N ILE A 90 7.05 -8.73 3.04
CA ILE A 90 6.14 -8.34 4.12
C ILE A 90 6.27 -6.84 4.39
N LEU A 91 5.13 -6.19 4.59
CA LEU A 91 5.02 -4.84 5.14
C LEU A 91 4.00 -4.86 6.29
N VAL A 92 4.30 -4.17 7.37
CA VAL A 92 3.33 -3.89 8.44
C VAL A 92 2.67 -2.54 8.21
N THR A 93 1.37 -2.45 8.47
CA THR A 93 0.56 -1.24 8.28
C THR A 93 -0.39 -1.04 9.45
N ASP A 94 -1.06 0.11 9.49
CA ASP A 94 -2.02 0.44 10.54
C ASP A 94 -1.34 0.40 11.93
N LEU A 95 -0.14 0.98 12.04
CA LEU A 95 0.58 1.11 13.30
C LEU A 95 -0.06 2.27 14.08
N GLU A 96 -0.75 1.96 15.16
CA GLU A 96 -1.46 2.93 15.99
C GLU A 96 -1.41 2.53 17.47
N GLY A 97 -1.63 3.47 18.39
CA GLY A 97 -1.57 3.16 19.82
C GLY A 97 -1.36 4.38 20.70
N VAL A 98 -0.75 4.17 21.87
CA VAL A 98 -0.52 5.20 22.89
C VAL A 98 0.93 5.14 23.37
N GLY A 99 1.60 6.29 23.38
CA GLY A 99 2.98 6.38 23.85
C GLY A 99 3.94 5.55 23.00
N TRP A 100 4.55 4.50 23.56
CA TRP A 100 5.43 3.56 22.86
C TRP A 100 4.77 2.21 22.54
N LYS A 101 3.52 2.03 22.97
CA LYS A 101 2.74 0.81 22.74
C LYS A 101 1.97 0.94 21.44
N VAL A 102 2.11 -0.05 20.57
CA VAL A 102 1.49 -0.12 19.24
C VAL A 102 0.57 -1.33 19.16
N THR A 103 -0.60 -1.18 18.57
CA THR A 103 -1.61 -2.22 18.35
C THR A 103 -2.21 -2.13 16.94
N ASN A 104 -3.21 -2.97 16.64
CA ASN A 104 -4.00 -3.04 15.41
C ASN A 104 -3.18 -3.21 14.12
N VAL A 105 -1.96 -3.72 14.28
CA VAL A 105 -1.01 -3.92 13.18
C VAL A 105 -1.58 -4.91 12.17
N LYS A 106 -1.63 -4.49 10.91
CA LYS A 106 -2.02 -5.33 9.79
C LYS A 106 -0.80 -5.69 8.96
N ILE A 107 -0.91 -6.81 8.24
CA ILE A 107 0.16 -7.33 7.39
C ILE A 107 -0.28 -7.23 5.94
N ALA A 108 0.61 -6.68 5.11
CA ALA A 108 0.54 -6.72 3.67
C ALA A 108 1.68 -7.59 3.12
N THR A 109 1.35 -8.51 2.22
CA THR A 109 2.29 -9.41 1.56
C THR A 109 2.32 -9.17 0.06
N LYS A 110 3.49 -9.44 -0.54
CA LYS A 110 3.70 -9.33 -2.00
C LYS A 110 2.89 -10.37 -2.79
N THR A 111 2.80 -11.58 -2.25
CA THR A 111 2.12 -12.71 -2.87
C THR A 111 1.09 -13.31 -1.93
N LYS A 112 0.05 -13.92 -2.50
CA LYS A 112 -1.01 -14.59 -1.76
C LYS A 112 -0.48 -15.86 -1.09
N GLY A 113 -0.79 -16.05 0.20
CA GLY A 113 -0.40 -17.24 0.94
C GLY A 113 1.06 -17.24 1.42
N TYR A 114 1.79 -16.12 1.30
CA TYR A 114 3.15 -16.00 1.83
C TYR A 114 3.16 -16.34 3.33
N GLN A 115 3.93 -17.37 3.72
CA GLN A 115 3.97 -17.90 5.09
C GLN A 115 2.57 -18.24 5.68
N GLY A 116 1.63 -18.67 4.84
CA GLY A 116 0.27 -19.04 5.25
C GLY A 116 -0.71 -17.86 5.35
N LEU A 117 -0.29 -16.63 5.05
CA LEU A 117 -1.13 -15.44 5.07
C LEU A 117 -1.98 -15.33 3.80
N LYS A 118 -3.18 -15.90 3.82
CA LYS A 118 -4.08 -15.97 2.64
C LYS A 118 -4.80 -14.66 2.32
N GLU A 119 -5.17 -13.89 3.35
CA GLU A 119 -5.97 -12.66 3.23
C GLU A 119 -5.14 -11.37 3.32
N SER A 120 -3.81 -11.47 3.17
CA SER A 120 -2.88 -10.33 3.32
C SER A 120 -2.25 -9.88 2.01
N CYS A 121 -2.72 -10.35 0.85
CA CYS A 121 -2.09 -10.06 -0.44
C CYS A 121 -2.39 -8.63 -0.91
N TYR A 122 -1.47 -7.68 -0.68
CA TYR A 122 -1.61 -6.27 -1.05
C TYR A 122 -0.36 -5.73 -1.78
N PRO A 123 -0.01 -6.26 -2.96
CA PRO A 123 1.21 -5.89 -3.67
C PRO A 123 1.29 -4.40 -4.01
N ASN A 124 0.16 -3.75 -4.30
CA ASN A 124 0.09 -2.31 -4.57
C ASN A 124 0.60 -1.48 -3.38
N LEU A 125 0.30 -1.92 -2.16
CA LEU A 125 0.70 -1.22 -0.95
C LEU A 125 2.20 -1.30 -0.72
N LEU A 126 2.80 -2.47 -1.01
CA LEU A 126 4.25 -2.65 -0.97
C LEU A 126 4.94 -1.82 -2.04
N ASN A 127 4.40 -1.76 -3.25
CA ASN A 127 4.95 -0.92 -4.33
C ASN A 127 4.86 0.56 -3.96
N HIS A 128 3.71 1.00 -3.42
CA HIS A 128 3.54 2.38 -2.95
C HIS A 128 4.53 2.71 -1.83
N PHE A 129 4.77 1.79 -0.90
CA PHE A 129 5.77 1.95 0.16
C PHE A 129 7.15 2.29 -0.40
N VAL A 130 7.63 1.51 -1.38
CA VAL A 130 8.93 1.75 -2.03
C VAL A 130 9.01 3.15 -2.64
N THR A 131 7.93 3.63 -3.25
CA THR A 131 7.92 4.96 -3.90
C THR A 131 7.68 6.14 -2.97
N SER A 132 7.07 5.91 -1.80
CA SER A 132 6.62 6.98 -0.89
C SER A 132 7.43 7.07 0.39
N HIS A 133 8.13 6.00 0.79
CA HIS A 133 8.95 5.99 1.98
C HIS A 133 10.16 6.91 1.77
N GLN A 134 10.32 7.87 2.68
CA GLN A 134 11.51 8.69 2.79
C GLN A 134 12.27 8.21 4.02
N CYS A 135 13.53 7.80 3.82
CA CYS A 135 14.38 7.42 4.94
C CYS A 135 14.49 8.59 5.92
N ASN A 136 14.48 8.27 7.21
CA ASN A 136 14.66 9.23 8.29
C ASN A 136 15.92 8.87 9.09
N ARG A 137 16.26 9.70 10.08
CA ARG A 137 17.43 9.50 10.95
C ARG A 137 17.50 8.09 11.56
N TYR A 138 16.38 7.48 11.95
CA TYR A 138 16.38 6.13 12.53
C TYR A 138 16.64 5.02 11.50
N CYS A 139 16.24 5.23 10.23
CA CYS A 139 16.63 4.34 9.14
C CYS A 139 18.15 4.35 8.93
N GLU A 140 18.78 5.52 9.05
CA GLU A 140 20.23 5.70 8.97
C GLU A 140 20.95 5.06 10.16
N LEU A 141 20.43 5.22 11.38
CA LEU A 141 20.97 4.58 12.59
C LEU A 141 21.01 3.05 12.46
N LEU A 142 20.00 2.45 11.81
CA LEU A 142 19.93 1.02 11.53
C LEU A 142 20.64 0.61 10.23
N ALA A 143 21.34 1.54 9.56
CA ALA A 143 22.04 1.32 8.30
C ALA A 143 21.16 0.66 7.22
N LEU A 144 19.87 1.03 7.16
CA LEU A 144 18.94 0.51 6.16
C LEU A 144 19.29 1.04 4.76
N LYS A 145 19.10 0.20 3.74
CA LYS A 145 19.34 0.57 2.36
C LYS A 145 18.23 1.50 1.90
N SER A 146 18.58 2.63 1.29
CA SER A 146 17.58 3.51 0.70
C SER A 146 16.74 2.76 -0.33
N LEU A 147 15.41 2.89 -0.23
CA LEU A 147 14.48 2.39 -1.22
C LEU A 147 14.52 3.37 -2.40
N GLU A 148 15.46 3.16 -3.33
CA GLU A 148 15.62 4.08 -4.46
C GLU A 148 14.34 4.17 -5.29
N VAL A 149 13.83 5.39 -5.43
CA VAL A 149 13.05 5.80 -6.58
C VAL A 149 14.06 6.07 -7.70
N PRO A 150 13.98 5.43 -8.88
CA PRO A 150 14.79 5.82 -10.02
C PRO A 150 14.55 7.31 -10.32
N GLN A 151 15.50 8.16 -9.96
CA GLN A 151 15.48 9.56 -10.34
C GLN A 151 15.74 9.64 -11.84
N PRO A 152 14.88 10.28 -12.65
CA PRO A 152 15.30 10.64 -14.00
C PRO A 152 16.53 11.55 -13.90
N PRO A 153 17.56 11.36 -14.75
CA PRO A 153 18.80 12.13 -14.66
C PRO A 153 18.48 13.63 -14.69
N PRO A 154 19.20 14.46 -13.91
CA PRO A 154 18.98 15.89 -13.91
C PRO A 154 19.15 16.40 -15.34
N ARG A 155 18.08 16.97 -15.90
CA ARG A 155 18.17 17.73 -17.16
C ARG A 155 19.17 18.85 -16.90
N SER A 156 20.37 18.73 -17.46
CA SER A 156 21.35 19.81 -17.45
C SER A 156 20.68 21.04 -18.07
N LYS A 157 20.59 22.12 -17.29
CA LYS A 157 20.26 23.46 -17.81
C LYS A 157 21.40 23.89 -18.72
N GLY A 158 21.32 23.50 -19.99
CA GLY A 158 22.18 24.00 -21.05
C GLY A 158 21.87 25.46 -21.35
N SER A 159 22.71 26.34 -20.81
CA SER A 159 23.16 27.63 -21.34
C SER A 159 22.16 28.50 -22.14
N ARG A 160 21.73 29.61 -21.53
CA ARG A 160 21.41 30.84 -22.26
C ARG A 160 22.68 31.39 -22.89
N SER A 161 22.73 31.49 -24.21
CA SER A 161 23.70 32.34 -24.92
C SER A 161 23.00 33.58 -25.46
N PRO A 162 23.52 34.80 -25.22
CA PRO A 162 23.01 36.03 -25.83
C PRO A 162 23.82 36.37 -27.10
N ASN A 163 23.17 36.83 -28.17
CA ASN A 163 23.37 38.18 -28.74
C ASN A 163 22.80 38.36 -30.16
N VAL A 164 22.17 39.54 -30.34
CA VAL A 164 22.27 40.52 -31.45
C VAL A 164 21.84 40.10 -32.85
N GLY A 165 20.84 40.83 -33.37
CA GLY A 165 20.33 40.71 -34.73
C GLY A 165 21.12 41.48 -35.80
N ARG A 166 20.76 41.22 -37.06
CA ARG A 166 20.88 42.15 -38.18
C ARG A 166 19.93 41.74 -39.32
N LYS A 167 19.48 42.77 -40.05
CA LYS A 167 18.40 42.81 -41.06
C LYS A 167 18.70 42.08 -42.39
N SER A 168 17.57 41.87 -43.09
CA SER A 168 17.31 42.08 -44.53
C SER A 168 17.65 41.01 -45.59
N SER A 169 16.57 40.62 -46.27
CA SER A 169 16.31 40.63 -47.73
C SER A 169 16.84 39.51 -48.64
N SER A 170 15.85 38.94 -49.34
CA SER A 170 15.79 38.59 -50.78
C SER A 170 16.52 37.36 -51.33
N ALA A 171 15.67 36.41 -51.74
CA ALA A 171 15.52 35.84 -53.09
C ALA A 171 16.53 34.81 -53.63
N GLN A 172 15.96 33.93 -54.48
CA GLN A 172 16.57 33.01 -55.46
C GLN A 172 17.13 31.69 -54.90
N SER A 173 16.91 30.49 -55.46
CA SER A 173 16.25 30.03 -56.69
C SER A 173 16.03 28.51 -56.61
N SER A 174 15.01 28.00 -57.29
CA SER A 174 14.89 26.58 -57.71
C SER A 174 15.91 26.25 -58.82
N PRO A 175 16.16 24.96 -59.12
CA PRO A 175 15.41 24.35 -60.22
C PRO A 175 14.96 22.90 -59.98
N GLN A 176 13.92 22.56 -60.73
CA GLN A 176 13.23 21.28 -60.89
C GLN A 176 13.83 20.52 -62.09
N LEU A 177 13.69 19.18 -62.14
CA LEU A 177 13.60 18.26 -63.32
C LEU A 177 13.78 16.81 -62.78
N GLN A 178 13.11 15.72 -63.19
CA GLN A 178 11.88 15.43 -63.92
C GLN A 178 11.67 13.89 -63.92
N LYS A 179 10.38 13.44 -63.88
CA LYS A 179 9.79 12.20 -64.49
C LYS A 179 10.29 10.82 -64.01
N LYS A 180 9.50 9.75 -63.86
CA LYS A 180 8.21 9.32 -64.46
C LYS A 180 7.74 8.02 -63.75
N GLY A 181 6.44 7.73 -63.79
CA GLY A 181 5.86 6.36 -63.74
C GLY A 181 5.05 6.06 -62.47
N LEU A 182 3.77 6.44 -62.39
CA LEU A 182 2.56 5.75 -62.90
C LEU A 182 2.02 4.61 -62.01
N SER A 183 0.83 4.88 -61.46
CA SER A 183 -0.35 3.98 -61.37
C SER A 183 -0.48 3.00 -60.18
N SER A 184 -1.35 3.39 -59.24
CA SER A 184 -2.28 2.53 -58.46
C SER A 184 -3.24 1.75 -59.39
N PRO A 185 -4.11 0.77 -58.96
CA PRO A 185 -4.86 0.74 -57.69
C PRO A 185 -5.22 -0.64 -57.05
N GLN A 186 -5.87 -0.57 -55.88
CA GLN A 186 -6.94 -1.43 -55.27
C GLN A 186 -7.53 -2.60 -56.11
N ALA A 187 -8.09 -3.71 -55.60
CA ALA A 187 -8.47 -4.19 -54.26
C ALA A 187 -9.07 -5.63 -54.35
N SER A 188 -9.39 -6.20 -53.17
CA SER A 188 -10.66 -6.93 -52.81
C SER A 188 -10.76 -8.47 -52.79
N ARG A 189 -11.47 -8.93 -51.72
CA ARG A 189 -12.40 -10.11 -51.57
C ARG A 189 -11.76 -11.49 -51.27
N LYS A 190 -12.34 -12.44 -50.52
CA LYS A 190 -13.57 -12.61 -49.68
C LYS A 190 -13.49 -14.00 -48.98
N GLY A 191 -14.07 -14.14 -47.78
CA GLY A 191 -14.79 -15.35 -47.27
C GLY A 191 -13.95 -16.54 -46.79
N SER A 192 -14.39 -17.45 -45.91
CA SER A 192 -15.62 -17.68 -45.13
C SER A 192 -15.39 -18.94 -44.25
N VAL A 193 -16.27 -19.17 -43.25
CA VAL A 193 -16.61 -20.46 -42.58
C VAL A 193 -16.01 -20.76 -41.19
N SER A 194 -16.92 -20.92 -40.20
CA SER A 194 -16.74 -21.53 -38.87
C SER A 194 -16.94 -23.07 -38.91
N PRO A 195 -16.72 -23.81 -37.79
CA PRO A 195 -17.90 -24.15 -36.98
C PRO A 195 -17.68 -24.21 -35.44
N LYS A 196 -18.84 -24.26 -34.77
CA LYS A 196 -19.15 -24.35 -33.33
C LYS A 196 -18.61 -25.62 -32.65
N ASN A 197 -18.44 -25.55 -31.33
CA ASN A 197 -19.09 -26.52 -30.45
C ASN A 197 -19.48 -25.91 -29.10
N ALA A 198 -20.75 -26.10 -28.74
CA ALA A 198 -21.37 -25.76 -27.46
C ALA A 198 -21.79 -27.06 -26.77
N ARG A 199 -21.62 -27.15 -25.45
CA ARG A 199 -22.34 -28.10 -24.58
C ARG A 199 -22.80 -27.39 -23.30
N LYS A 200 -24.12 -27.28 -23.14
CA LYS A 200 -24.89 -27.25 -21.88
C LYS A 200 -25.42 -28.70 -21.69
N CYS A 201 -25.88 -29.25 -20.57
CA CYS A 201 -26.42 -28.86 -19.24
C CYS A 201 -26.50 -30.21 -18.42
N PRO A 202 -27.21 -30.42 -17.26
CA PRO A 202 -27.98 -29.51 -16.38
C PRO A 202 -27.87 -29.78 -14.83
N GLU A 203 -28.57 -28.91 -14.05
CA GLU A 203 -29.30 -29.13 -12.76
C GLU A 203 -28.52 -29.39 -11.44
N HIS A 204 -28.88 -28.93 -10.22
CA HIS A 204 -30.12 -28.37 -9.63
C HIS A 204 -29.84 -27.68 -8.26
N VAL A 205 -30.68 -26.69 -7.88
CA VAL A 205 -31.17 -26.30 -6.52
C VAL A 205 -30.22 -25.67 -5.48
N ALA A 206 -30.44 -24.39 -5.16
CA ALA A 206 -31.26 -23.93 -4.02
C ALA A 206 -31.12 -22.41 -3.82
N GLU A 207 -32.23 -21.69 -3.98
CA GLU A 207 -32.41 -20.29 -3.61
C GLU A 207 -32.95 -20.22 -2.18
N SER A 208 -32.44 -19.29 -1.37
CA SER A 208 -33.06 -18.89 -0.10
C SER A 208 -32.72 -17.42 0.19
N GLN A 209 -33.67 -16.54 -0.10
CA GLN A 209 -33.76 -15.20 0.48
C GLN A 209 -34.47 -15.30 1.83
N SER A 210 -33.98 -14.53 2.82
CA SER A 210 -34.65 -14.02 4.05
C SER A 210 -33.55 -13.70 5.07
N THR A 211 -33.52 -12.65 5.88
CA THR A 211 -34.40 -11.53 6.20
C THR A 211 -33.56 -10.54 7.03
N ALA A 212 -33.89 -9.25 6.93
CA ALA A 212 -33.29 -8.18 7.69
C ALA A 212 -33.52 -8.34 9.22
N TRP A 213 -32.50 -8.01 10.01
CA TRP A 213 -32.61 -7.85 11.46
C TRP A 213 -33.44 -6.60 11.82
N PRO A 214 -34.36 -6.68 12.80
CA PRO A 214 -35.06 -5.51 13.31
C PRO A 214 -34.15 -4.74 14.27
N LYS A 215 -34.04 -3.42 14.04
CA LYS A 215 -33.57 -2.44 15.03
C LYS A 215 -34.65 -2.29 16.11
N GLY A 216 -34.39 -2.79 17.31
CA GLY A 216 -35.08 -2.35 18.52
C GLY A 216 -34.37 -1.13 19.07
N ARG A 217 -35.05 0.02 19.13
CA ARG A 217 -34.62 1.15 19.95
C ARG A 217 -35.84 1.88 20.54
N ASP A 218 -35.66 2.20 21.82
CA ASP A 218 -36.33 3.18 22.66
C ASP A 218 -37.83 3.04 23.00
N SER A 219 -38.07 2.85 24.30
CA SER A 219 -38.87 3.82 25.05
C SER A 219 -38.53 3.74 26.53
N ASP A 220 -37.88 4.80 27.01
CA ASP A 220 -38.02 5.36 28.36
C ASP A 220 -39.43 5.16 28.92
N LYS A 221 -39.54 4.81 30.21
CA LYS A 221 -40.48 5.46 31.13
C LYS A 221 -40.20 5.10 32.60
N ILE A 222 -39.83 6.16 33.32
CA ILE A 222 -40.42 6.60 34.61
C ILE A 222 -40.19 5.70 35.82
N GLY A 223 -39.32 6.19 36.71
CA GLY A 223 -39.46 5.94 38.13
C GLY A 223 -40.50 6.87 38.74
N GLN A 224 -41.33 6.34 39.66
CA GLN A 224 -41.78 7.01 40.88
C GLN A 224 -42.71 6.10 41.71
N LEU A 225 -42.42 6.04 43.03
CA LEU A 225 -43.31 5.78 44.19
C LEU A 225 -43.98 4.38 44.23
N GLN A 226 -43.97 3.61 45.33
CA GLN A 226 -43.93 3.87 46.77
C GLN A 226 -43.03 2.85 47.50
#